data_AF-A0A9C9YVP2-F1
#
_entry.id   AF-A0A9C9YVP2-F1
#
_cell.length_a   1.000
_cell.length_b   1.000
_cell.length_c   1.000
_cell.angle_alpha   90.00
_cell.angle_beta   90.00
_cell.angle_gamma   90.00
#
_symmetry.space_group_name_H-M   'P 1'
#
loop_
_entity.id
_entity.type
_entity.pdbx_description
1 polymer ?
#
loop_
_entity_poly.entity_id
_entity_poly.type
_entity_poly.pdbx_seq_one_letter_code
_entity_poly.pdbx_strand_id
1 'polypeptide(L)'
;MTGSIVLPSFLTARSAHDTVTVCRRVMRSEGDLHVDASRLRFVDPFGIAMLGAAFSCKRDAGSEISLSGITTDAGSYLERMDVFRDVRIESRDSVSERHNRQDSLVELTSLTEVGDVPATAMRLSHAIVGVFPGVDKKAPPDEMTGYTDFERLVEPLQYVLSELLENALTHARRAGYAHAGVWVAAQYFPSRERVQLSVVDNGCGFLGSLRNHPELKNDSHL
;
A
#
# COMPACT_ATOMS: atom_id res chain seq x y z
N MET A 1 9.40 -11.10 -25.46
CA MET A 1 10.26 -11.97 -24.63
C MET A 1 9.78 -11.81 -23.20
N THR A 2 9.62 -12.89 -22.44
CA THR A 2 9.19 -12.81 -21.05
C THR A 2 10.37 -12.45 -20.16
N GLY A 3 10.32 -11.30 -19.49
CA GLY A 3 11.34 -10.92 -18.51
C GLY A 3 11.19 -11.74 -17.24
N SER A 4 12.29 -12.00 -16.52
CA SER A 4 12.24 -12.69 -15.21
C SER A 4 12.90 -11.84 -14.12
N ILE A 5 12.22 -11.67 -12.99
CA ILE A 5 12.70 -10.93 -11.82
C ILE A 5 12.53 -11.77 -10.57
N VAL A 6 13.62 -11.97 -9.83
CA VAL A 6 13.61 -12.62 -8.52
C VAL A 6 13.38 -11.58 -7.43
N LEU A 7 12.36 -11.80 -6.59
CA LEU A 7 12.11 -10.95 -5.43
C LEU A 7 13.17 -11.19 -4.34
N PRO A 8 13.62 -10.14 -3.63
CA PRO A 8 14.46 -10.31 -2.46
C PRO A 8 13.69 -10.98 -1.32
N SER A 9 14.41 -11.44 -0.28
CA SER A 9 13.76 -12.10 0.85
C SER A 9 12.88 -11.20 1.70
N PHE A 10 13.14 -9.89 1.67
CA PHE A 10 12.41 -8.90 2.46
C PHE A 10 12.06 -7.70 1.59
N LEU A 11 10.76 -7.44 1.47
CA LEU A 11 10.23 -6.23 0.87
C LEU A 11 9.63 -5.38 1.99
N THR A 12 10.48 -4.56 2.60
CA THR A 12 10.13 -3.83 3.83
C THR A 12 10.67 -2.42 3.83
N ALA A 13 10.10 -1.55 4.67
CA ALA A 13 10.64 -0.21 4.90
C ALA A 13 12.09 -0.24 5.44
N ARG A 14 12.50 -1.32 6.12
CA ARG A 14 13.89 -1.51 6.58
C ARG A 14 14.85 -1.87 5.45
N SER A 15 14.34 -2.48 4.39
CA SER A 15 15.05 -2.81 3.15
C SER A 15 14.53 -1.94 1.99
N ALA A 16 14.33 -0.64 2.26
CA ALA A 16 13.69 0.28 1.30
C ALA A 16 14.45 0.35 -0.03
N HIS A 17 15.78 0.34 0.01
CA HIS A 17 16.61 0.34 -1.20
C HIS A 17 16.34 -0.88 -2.09
N ASP A 18 16.35 -2.09 -1.53
CA ASP A 18 16.10 -3.33 -2.28
C ASP A 18 14.66 -3.37 -2.82
N THR A 19 13.71 -2.94 -2.00
CA THR A 19 12.29 -2.86 -2.34
C THR A 19 12.06 -1.92 -3.51
N VAL A 20 12.60 -0.69 -3.45
CA VAL A 20 12.51 0.29 -4.54
C VAL A 20 13.24 -0.23 -5.78
N THR A 21 14.42 -0.83 -5.62
CA THR A 21 15.21 -1.36 -6.73
C THR A 21 14.46 -2.44 -7.49
N VAL A 22 13.87 -3.42 -6.81
CA VAL A 22 13.11 -4.48 -7.48
C VAL A 22 11.82 -3.93 -8.10
N CYS A 23 11.11 -3.03 -7.43
CA CYS A 23 9.89 -2.42 -7.99
C CYS A 23 10.20 -1.58 -9.24
N ARG A 24 11.32 -0.85 -9.26
CA ARG A 24 11.78 -0.15 -10.48
C ARG A 24 12.12 -1.10 -11.62
N ARG A 25 12.72 -2.26 -11.32
CA ARG A 25 12.99 -3.30 -12.33
C ARG A 25 11.68 -3.87 -12.89
N VAL A 26 10.68 -4.12 -12.03
CA VAL A 26 9.34 -4.55 -12.44
C VAL A 26 8.73 -3.52 -13.40
N MET A 27 8.69 -2.25 -13.00
CA MET A 27 8.11 -1.16 -13.81
C MET A 27 8.82 -0.93 -15.15
N ARG A 28 10.15 -1.15 -15.20
CA ARG A 28 10.98 -0.92 -16.41
C ARG A 28 11.14 -2.14 -17.30
N SER A 29 10.66 -3.31 -16.87
CA SER A 29 10.74 -4.52 -17.70
C SER A 29 9.87 -4.33 -18.95
N GLU A 30 10.29 -4.90 -20.08
CA GLU A 30 9.53 -4.88 -21.34
C GLU A 30 8.77 -6.20 -21.52
N GLY A 31 7.55 -6.14 -22.07
CA GLY A 31 6.71 -7.33 -22.33
C GLY A 31 6.27 -8.07 -21.08
N ASP A 32 5.77 -9.30 -21.21
CA ASP A 32 5.28 -10.08 -20.07
C ASP A 32 6.37 -10.33 -19.02
N LEU A 33 5.97 -10.35 -17.75
CA LEU A 33 6.88 -10.45 -16.62
C LEU A 33 6.58 -11.69 -15.79
N HIS A 34 7.60 -12.51 -15.61
CA HIS A 34 7.63 -13.57 -14.61
C HIS A 34 8.32 -13.08 -13.33
N VAL A 35 7.65 -13.22 -12.19
CA VAL A 35 8.15 -12.85 -10.86
C VAL A 35 8.41 -14.12 -10.05
N ASP A 36 9.67 -14.39 -9.78
CA ASP A 36 10.10 -15.49 -8.90
C ASP A 36 10.12 -15.00 -7.44
N ALA A 37 9.17 -15.50 -6.65
CA ALA A 37 9.03 -15.21 -5.23
C ALA A 37 9.64 -16.32 -4.33
N SER A 38 10.44 -17.24 -4.87
CA SER A 38 11.09 -18.35 -4.12
C SER A 38 11.92 -17.92 -2.91
N ARG A 39 12.44 -16.70 -2.95
CA ARG A 39 13.25 -16.14 -1.86
C ARG A 39 12.43 -15.33 -0.87
N LEU A 40 11.19 -14.96 -1.22
CA LEU A 40 10.37 -14.02 -0.47
C LEU A 40 9.93 -14.65 0.86
N ARG A 41 10.35 -14.04 1.97
CA ARG A 41 10.02 -14.48 3.33
C ARG A 41 9.01 -13.57 4.00
N PHE A 42 9.11 -12.26 3.77
CA PHE A 42 8.23 -11.30 4.43
C PHE A 42 8.10 -10.02 3.62
N VAL A 43 6.89 -9.46 3.66
CA VAL A 43 6.53 -8.17 3.07
C VAL A 43 5.79 -7.37 4.14
N ASP A 44 6.13 -6.11 4.33
CA ASP A 44 5.37 -5.21 5.19
C ASP A 44 4.44 -4.29 4.36
N PRO A 45 3.60 -3.44 4.98
CA PRO A 45 2.74 -2.53 4.22
C PRO A 45 3.47 -1.65 3.20
N PHE A 46 4.73 -1.29 3.44
CA PHE A 46 5.53 -0.54 2.46
C PHE A 46 5.88 -1.39 1.24
N GLY A 47 6.36 -2.61 1.44
CA GLY A 47 6.59 -3.56 0.35
C GLY A 47 5.31 -3.88 -0.43
N ILE A 48 4.19 -4.03 0.27
CA ILE A 48 2.87 -4.29 -0.33
C ILE A 48 2.45 -3.15 -1.26
N ALA A 49 2.46 -1.90 -0.75
CA ALA A 49 2.05 -0.75 -1.54
C ALA A 49 2.97 -0.51 -2.75
N MET A 50 4.29 -0.70 -2.57
CA MET A 50 5.27 -0.60 -3.65
C MET A 50 5.08 -1.66 -4.74
N LEU A 51 4.83 -2.91 -4.36
CA LEU A 51 4.51 -3.98 -5.32
C LEU A 51 3.20 -3.70 -6.04
N GLY A 52 2.17 -3.27 -5.30
CA GLY A 52 0.87 -2.90 -5.87
C GLY A 52 1.00 -1.84 -6.96
N ALA A 53 1.72 -0.75 -6.67
CA ALA A 53 2.01 0.30 -7.64
C ALA A 53 2.81 -0.23 -8.85
N ALA A 54 3.87 -1.00 -8.61
CA ALA A 54 4.71 -1.52 -9.67
C ALA A 54 3.97 -2.49 -10.60
N PHE A 55 3.14 -3.37 -10.05
CA PHE A 55 2.31 -4.28 -10.82
C PHE A 55 1.21 -3.54 -11.57
N SER A 56 0.58 -2.53 -10.97
CA SER A 56 -0.40 -1.69 -11.68
C SER A 56 0.22 -1.02 -12.89
N CYS A 57 1.35 -0.32 -12.72
CA CYS A 57 2.05 0.34 -13.83
C CYS A 57 2.42 -0.65 -14.96
N LYS A 58 2.81 -1.87 -14.60
CA LYS A 58 3.16 -2.91 -15.56
C LYS A 58 1.94 -3.41 -16.36
N ARG A 59 0.79 -3.54 -15.71
CA ARG A 59 -0.48 -3.90 -16.36
C ARG A 59 -1.05 -2.77 -17.21
N ASP A 60 -0.93 -1.53 -16.76
CA ASP A 60 -1.36 -0.35 -17.53
C ASP A 60 -0.58 -0.23 -18.84
N ALA A 61 0.65 -0.77 -18.88
CA ALA A 61 1.46 -0.93 -20.09
C ALA A 61 1.07 -2.16 -20.95
N GLY A 62 0.00 -2.88 -20.61
CA GLY A 62 -0.52 -4.03 -21.35
C GLY A 62 0.25 -5.34 -21.18
N SER A 63 1.09 -5.47 -20.15
CA SER A 63 1.88 -6.68 -19.90
C SER A 63 1.20 -7.63 -18.91
N GLU A 64 1.27 -8.95 -19.15
CA GLU A 64 0.85 -9.95 -18.16
C GLU A 64 1.93 -10.11 -17.08
N ILE A 65 1.50 -10.37 -15.83
CA ILE A 65 2.39 -10.68 -14.71
C ILE A 65 2.05 -12.08 -14.22
N SER A 66 3.03 -12.99 -14.29
CA SER A 66 2.94 -14.31 -13.67
C SER A 66 3.88 -14.41 -12.48
N LEU A 67 3.46 -15.15 -11.45
CA LEU A 67 4.19 -15.30 -10.19
C LEU A 67 4.35 -16.76 -9.80
N SER A 68 5.56 -17.14 -9.40
CA SER A 68 5.93 -18.49 -8.99
C SER A 68 6.77 -18.48 -7.70
N GLY A 69 6.98 -19.67 -7.12
CA GLY A 69 7.91 -19.87 -6.00
C GLY A 69 7.45 -19.31 -4.65
N ILE A 70 6.27 -18.70 -4.55
CA ILE A 70 5.80 -18.16 -3.28
C ILE A 70 5.53 -19.26 -2.24
N THR A 71 6.05 -19.08 -1.03
CA THR A 71 5.77 -19.99 0.09
C THR A 71 4.31 -19.89 0.53
N THR A 72 3.73 -20.96 1.08
CA THR A 72 2.33 -20.98 1.53
C THR A 72 2.03 -19.86 2.54
N ASP A 73 2.94 -19.59 3.48
CA ASP A 73 2.77 -18.56 4.50
C ASP A 73 2.76 -17.14 3.88
N ALA A 74 3.76 -16.83 3.04
CA ALA A 74 3.82 -15.54 2.36
C ALA A 74 2.66 -15.36 1.38
N GLY A 75 2.27 -16.43 0.67
CA GLY A 75 1.15 -16.44 -0.27
C GLY A 75 -0.18 -16.17 0.41
N SER A 76 -0.46 -16.86 1.52
CA SER A 76 -1.68 -16.67 2.30
C SER A 76 -1.77 -15.27 2.92
N TYR A 77 -0.63 -14.70 3.33
CA TYR A 77 -0.55 -13.34 3.83
C TYR A 77 -0.81 -12.30 2.72
N LEU A 78 -0.12 -12.40 1.58
CA LEU A 78 -0.27 -11.46 0.47
C LEU A 78 -1.63 -11.55 -0.22
N GLU A 79 -2.23 -12.74 -0.27
CA GLU A 79 -3.62 -12.92 -0.70
C GLU A 79 -4.59 -12.20 0.24
N ARG A 80 -4.42 -12.34 1.57
CA ARG A 80 -5.26 -11.63 2.54
C ARG A 80 -5.14 -10.11 2.40
N MET A 81 -3.96 -9.63 2.02
CA MET A 81 -3.70 -8.22 1.77
C MET A 81 -4.10 -7.78 0.35
N ASP A 82 -4.81 -8.63 -0.42
CA ASP A 82 -5.29 -8.40 -1.79
C ASP A 82 -4.20 -7.98 -2.80
N VAL A 83 -2.93 -8.35 -2.56
CA VAL A 83 -1.80 -7.95 -3.42
C VAL A 83 -1.87 -8.55 -4.83
N PHE A 84 -2.45 -9.74 -4.95
CA PHE A 84 -2.47 -10.52 -6.18
C PHE A 84 -3.82 -10.52 -6.90
N ARG A 85 -4.73 -9.59 -6.57
CA ARG A 85 -6.10 -9.57 -7.15
C ARG A 85 -6.09 -9.65 -8.69
N ASP A 86 -5.11 -9.02 -9.32
CA ASP A 86 -4.92 -9.03 -10.78
C ASP A 86 -3.51 -9.53 -11.19
N VAL A 87 -2.99 -10.54 -10.51
CA VAL A 87 -1.71 -11.22 -10.85
C VAL A 87 -1.95 -12.71 -11.03
N ARG A 88 -1.44 -13.31 -12.10
CA ARG A 88 -1.58 -14.76 -12.35
C ARG A 88 -0.59 -15.53 -11.48
N ILE A 89 -1.10 -16.39 -10.59
CA ILE A 89 -0.26 -17.23 -9.72
C ILE A 89 -0.21 -18.64 -10.31
N GLU A 90 0.99 -19.16 -10.60
CA GLU A 90 1.18 -20.43 -11.31
C GLU A 90 1.03 -21.67 -10.41
N SER A 91 1.15 -21.51 -9.08
CA SER A 91 1.05 -22.60 -8.11
C SER A 91 0.08 -22.22 -7.00
N ARG A 92 -1.12 -22.81 -7.00
CA ARG A 92 -2.02 -22.76 -5.84
C ARG A 92 -2.61 -24.13 -5.56
N ASP A 93 -2.14 -24.73 -4.47
CA ASP A 93 -3.03 -25.50 -3.61
C ASP A 93 -3.85 -24.47 -2.80
N SER A 94 -5.17 -24.70 -2.73
CA SER A 94 -6.18 -23.77 -2.25
C SER A 94 -5.92 -23.22 -0.84
N VAL A 95 -6.14 -21.92 -0.66
CA VAL A 95 -5.96 -21.22 0.63
C VAL A 95 -7.26 -21.22 1.42
N SER A 96 -7.10 -21.39 2.74
CA SER A 96 -8.11 -21.53 3.80
C SER A 96 -9.11 -20.38 3.91
N GLU A 97 -10.18 -20.59 4.71
CA GLU A 97 -11.19 -19.58 5.07
C GLU A 97 -10.59 -18.21 5.47
N ARG A 98 -11.13 -17.14 4.86
CA ARG A 98 -10.74 -15.75 5.11
C ARG A 98 -11.40 -15.24 6.39
N HIS A 99 -10.68 -15.19 7.50
CA HIS A 99 -11.16 -14.50 8.70
C HIS A 99 -11.12 -12.98 8.50
N ASN A 100 -12.24 -12.29 8.76
CA ASN A 100 -12.34 -10.83 8.72
C ASN A 100 -11.43 -10.20 9.80
N ARG A 101 -10.52 -9.31 9.38
CA ARG A 101 -9.56 -8.59 10.24
C ARG A 101 -9.53 -7.08 9.99
N GLN A 102 -10.63 -6.52 9.47
CA GLN A 102 -10.78 -5.08 9.17
C GLN A 102 -10.41 -4.15 10.34
N ASP A 103 -10.48 -4.66 11.57
CA ASP A 103 -10.10 -3.93 12.79
C ASP A 103 -8.60 -3.81 13.03
N SER A 104 -7.76 -4.50 12.25
CA SER A 104 -6.32 -4.63 12.50
C SER A 104 -5.45 -4.52 11.24
N LEU A 105 -6.07 -4.49 10.06
CA LEU A 105 -5.39 -4.30 8.79
C LEU A 105 -6.31 -3.59 7.79
N VAL A 106 -5.68 -2.92 6.84
CA VAL A 106 -6.30 -2.43 5.61
C VAL A 106 -5.53 -3.06 4.46
N GLU A 107 -6.24 -3.88 3.68
CA GLU A 107 -5.72 -4.52 2.48
C GLU A 107 -5.21 -3.48 1.48
N LEU A 108 -4.34 -3.93 0.56
CA LEU A 108 -3.89 -3.11 -0.55
C LEU A 108 -5.10 -2.50 -1.27
N THR A 109 -5.22 -1.18 -1.18
CA THR A 109 -6.31 -0.42 -1.78
C THR A 109 -5.68 0.55 -2.78
N SER A 110 -6.12 0.48 -4.04
CA SER A 110 -5.74 1.43 -5.09
C SER A 110 -6.81 2.52 -5.16
N LEU A 111 -6.38 3.78 -5.06
CA LEU A 111 -7.22 4.96 -5.16
C LEU A 111 -6.93 5.64 -6.49
N THR A 112 -7.94 5.65 -7.36
CA THR A 112 -7.91 6.36 -8.64
C THR A 112 -8.95 7.47 -8.68
N GLU A 113 -9.91 7.53 -7.75
CA GLU A 113 -10.91 8.58 -7.72
C GLU A 113 -10.92 9.27 -6.35
N VAL A 114 -11.09 10.59 -6.36
CA VAL A 114 -11.14 11.40 -5.12
C VAL A 114 -12.32 10.97 -4.24
N GLY A 115 -13.41 10.49 -4.86
CA GLY A 115 -14.59 9.99 -4.15
C GLY A 115 -14.32 8.77 -3.26
N ASP A 116 -13.25 8.01 -3.50
CA ASP A 116 -12.89 6.82 -2.71
C ASP A 116 -12.07 7.15 -1.46
N VAL A 117 -11.57 8.40 -1.37
CA VAL A 117 -10.68 8.83 -0.28
C VAL A 117 -11.39 8.79 1.09
N PRO A 118 -12.60 9.34 1.29
CA PRO A 118 -13.24 9.36 2.61
C PRO A 118 -13.47 7.96 3.18
N ALA A 119 -13.92 7.01 2.34
CA ALA A 119 -14.16 5.63 2.75
C ALA A 119 -12.85 4.91 3.15
N THR A 120 -11.77 5.17 2.41
CA THR A 120 -10.46 4.59 2.69
C THR A 120 -9.82 5.18 3.94
N ALA A 121 -9.91 6.51 4.12
CA ALA A 121 -9.47 7.19 5.33
C ALA A 121 -10.22 6.69 6.57
N MET A 122 -11.54 6.45 6.46
CA MET A 122 -12.33 5.88 7.55
C MET A 122 -11.87 4.45 7.89
N ARG A 123 -11.66 3.58 6.89
CA ARG A 123 -11.11 2.22 7.12
C ARG A 123 -9.75 2.25 7.81
N LEU A 124 -8.84 3.12 7.35
CA LEU A 124 -7.53 3.31 7.97
C LEU A 124 -7.65 3.76 9.42
N SER A 125 -8.51 4.73 9.70
CA SER A 125 -8.73 5.26 11.05
C SER A 125 -9.28 4.19 11.97
N HIS A 126 -10.25 3.40 11.51
CA HIS A 126 -10.78 2.26 12.26
C HIS A 126 -9.71 1.19 12.54
N ALA A 127 -8.85 0.88 11.58
CA ALA A 127 -7.77 -0.09 11.77
C ALA A 127 -6.67 0.44 12.72
N ILE A 128 -6.41 1.75 12.71
CA ILE A 128 -5.46 2.40 13.62
C ILE A 128 -6.04 2.42 15.03
N VAL A 129 -7.23 2.99 15.24
CA VAL A 129 -7.85 3.13 16.57
C VAL A 129 -8.29 1.77 17.13
N GLY A 130 -8.69 0.84 16.28
CA GLY A 130 -9.16 -0.48 16.69
C GLY A 130 -8.13 -1.33 17.41
N VAL A 131 -6.87 -0.92 17.41
CA VAL A 131 -5.76 -1.58 18.11
C VAL A 131 -5.16 -0.72 19.23
N PHE A 132 -5.73 0.46 19.52
CA PHE A 132 -5.26 1.31 20.61
C PHE A 132 -5.59 0.67 21.97
N PRO A 133 -4.58 0.48 22.85
CA PRO A 133 -4.81 0.00 24.21
C PRO A 133 -5.75 0.95 24.97
N GLY A 134 -6.76 0.38 25.64
CA GLY A 134 -7.69 1.15 26.48
C GLY A 134 -8.88 1.77 25.73
N VAL A 135 -8.98 1.61 24.40
CA VAL A 135 -10.16 2.05 23.64
C VAL A 135 -11.12 0.87 23.46
N ASP A 136 -12.26 0.91 24.14
CA ASP A 136 -13.33 -0.07 23.95
C ASP A 136 -14.34 0.45 22.91
N LYS A 137 -14.40 -0.22 21.75
CA LYS A 137 -15.36 0.07 20.68
C LYS A 137 -16.81 -0.10 21.10
N LYS A 138 -17.07 -0.86 22.16
CA LYS A 138 -18.41 -1.14 22.69
C LYS A 138 -18.73 -0.32 23.94
N ALA A 139 -17.83 0.58 24.35
CA ALA A 139 -18.12 1.49 25.44
C ALA A 139 -19.38 2.31 25.10
N PRO A 140 -20.27 2.53 26.07
CA PRO A 140 -21.40 3.44 25.86
C PRO A 140 -20.88 4.86 25.57
N PRO A 141 -21.60 5.65 24.75
CA PRO A 141 -21.24 7.05 24.55
C PRO A 141 -21.28 7.83 25.86
N ASP A 142 -20.36 8.78 26.01
CA ASP A 142 -20.34 9.70 27.14
C ASP A 142 -21.63 10.56 27.17
N GLU A 143 -22.33 10.59 28.31
CA GLU A 143 -23.65 11.22 28.43
C GLU A 143 -23.64 12.74 28.13
N MET A 144 -22.50 13.40 28.33
CA MET A 144 -22.36 14.85 28.14
C MET A 144 -22.11 15.23 26.67
N THR A 145 -21.42 14.37 25.93
CA THR A 145 -20.98 14.67 24.55
C THR A 145 -21.66 13.82 23.50
N GLY A 146 -22.22 12.67 23.87
CA GLY A 146 -22.83 11.71 22.95
C GLY A 146 -21.83 10.89 22.13
N TYR A 147 -20.53 10.97 22.43
CA TYR A 147 -19.47 10.27 21.71
C TYR A 147 -18.78 9.22 22.58
N THR A 148 -18.37 8.12 21.96
CA THR A 148 -17.45 7.14 22.54
C THR A 148 -16.00 7.61 22.41
N ASP A 149 -15.09 7.10 23.25
CA ASP A 149 -13.65 7.35 23.11
C ASP A 149 -13.11 6.90 21.74
N PHE A 150 -13.71 5.85 21.17
CA PHE A 150 -13.40 5.39 19.83
C PHE A 150 -13.72 6.47 18.78
N GLU A 151 -14.93 7.03 18.78
CA GLU A 151 -15.35 8.05 17.83
C GLU A 151 -14.52 9.33 17.95
N ARG A 152 -14.20 9.75 19.19
CA ARG A 152 -13.35 10.91 19.45
C ARG A 152 -11.95 10.80 18.83
N LEU A 153 -11.44 9.58 18.66
CA LEU A 153 -10.14 9.32 18.04
C LEU A 153 -10.25 9.08 16.53
N VAL A 154 -11.32 8.42 16.09
CA VAL A 154 -11.53 8.11 14.66
C VAL A 154 -11.74 9.37 13.85
N GLU A 155 -12.59 10.31 14.29
CA GLU A 155 -12.92 11.49 13.48
C GLU A 155 -11.69 12.35 13.14
N PRO A 156 -10.81 12.73 14.10
CA PRO A 156 -9.61 13.50 13.77
C PRO A 156 -8.63 12.74 12.88
N LEU A 157 -8.46 11.43 13.12
CA LEU A 157 -7.59 10.59 12.29
C LEU A 157 -8.12 10.47 10.86
N GLN A 158 -9.44 10.32 10.69
CA GLN A 158 -10.08 10.25 9.40
C GLN A 158 -9.87 11.55 8.63
N TYR A 159 -9.98 12.70 9.29
CA TYR A 159 -9.71 13.98 8.67
C TYR A 159 -8.24 14.06 8.19
N VAL A 160 -7.27 13.81 9.07
CA VAL A 160 -5.84 13.85 8.73
C VAL A 160 -5.49 12.88 7.59
N LEU A 161 -6.06 11.68 7.60
CA LEU A 161 -5.81 10.67 6.58
C LEU A 161 -6.49 11.01 5.26
N SER A 162 -7.69 11.59 5.28
CA SER A 162 -8.35 12.10 4.07
C SER A 162 -7.49 13.15 3.40
N GLU A 163 -7.02 14.15 4.16
CA GLU A 163 -6.12 15.19 3.65
C GLU A 163 -4.82 14.61 3.08
N LEU A 164 -4.21 13.63 3.75
CA LEU A 164 -3.00 12.99 3.26
C LEU A 164 -3.23 12.24 1.94
N LEU A 165 -4.31 11.48 1.84
CA LEU A 165 -4.66 10.71 0.64
C LEU A 165 -5.10 11.60 -0.52
N GLU A 166 -5.90 12.63 -0.25
CA GLU A 166 -6.28 13.64 -1.24
C GLU A 166 -5.06 14.37 -1.78
N ASN A 167 -4.12 14.75 -0.91
CA ASN A 167 -2.87 15.37 -1.35
C ASN A 167 -2.05 14.42 -2.23
N ALA A 168 -1.88 13.17 -1.82
CA ALA A 168 -1.17 12.16 -2.63
C ALA A 168 -1.81 11.98 -4.02
N LEU A 169 -3.15 11.95 -4.11
CA LEU A 169 -3.87 11.73 -5.36
C LEU A 169 -3.92 12.99 -6.25
N THR A 170 -4.22 14.14 -5.67
CA THR A 170 -4.48 15.38 -6.43
C THR A 170 -3.20 16.12 -6.81
N HIS A 171 -2.14 16.05 -6.00
CA HIS A 171 -0.90 16.78 -6.25
C HIS A 171 -0.25 16.33 -7.57
N ALA A 172 -0.18 15.02 -7.80
CA ALA A 172 0.34 14.45 -9.04
C ALA A 172 -0.49 14.87 -10.26
N ARG A 173 -1.83 14.85 -10.16
CA ARG A 173 -2.74 15.24 -11.25
C ARG A 173 -2.59 16.71 -11.63
N ARG A 174 -2.48 17.59 -10.63
CA ARG A 174 -2.24 19.03 -10.82
C ARG A 174 -0.89 19.30 -11.52
N ALA A 175 0.09 18.42 -11.35
CA ALA A 175 1.38 18.47 -12.03
C ALA A 175 1.37 17.84 -13.44
N GLY A 176 0.20 17.49 -14.00
CA GLY A 176 0.05 16.96 -15.36
C GLY A 176 -0.01 15.42 -15.45
N TYR A 177 0.03 14.71 -14.33
CA TYR A 177 -0.05 13.24 -14.30
C TYR A 177 -1.52 12.80 -14.17
N ALA A 178 -2.29 12.96 -15.25
CA ALA A 178 -3.75 12.74 -15.24
C ALA A 178 -4.16 11.33 -14.75
N HIS A 179 -3.31 10.33 -14.94
CA HIS A 179 -3.54 8.93 -14.54
C HIS A 179 -2.83 8.55 -13.24
N ALA A 180 -2.39 9.53 -12.44
CA ALA A 180 -1.80 9.23 -11.14
C ALA A 180 -2.83 8.55 -10.22
N GLY A 181 -2.36 7.52 -9.53
CA GLY A 181 -3.08 6.76 -8.53
C GLY A 181 -2.26 6.63 -7.24
N VAL A 182 -2.92 6.18 -6.18
CA VAL A 182 -2.33 6.01 -4.84
C VAL A 182 -2.62 4.61 -4.34
N TRP A 183 -1.60 3.92 -3.86
CA TRP A 183 -1.69 2.60 -3.23
C TRP A 183 -1.48 2.72 -1.74
N VAL A 184 -2.42 2.17 -1.00
CA VAL A 184 -2.45 2.24 0.47
C VAL A 184 -2.52 0.84 1.04
N ALA A 185 -1.75 0.58 2.09
CA ALA A 185 -1.90 -0.60 2.92
C ALA A 185 -1.58 -0.25 4.37
N ALA A 186 -2.27 -0.89 5.31
CA ALA A 186 -1.96 -0.73 6.73
C ALA A 186 -2.08 -2.04 7.49
N GLN A 187 -1.27 -2.18 8.55
CA GLN A 187 -1.32 -3.32 9.43
C GLN A 187 -0.82 -2.97 10.83
N TYR A 188 -1.52 -3.49 11.84
CA TYR A 188 -1.01 -3.57 13.20
C TYR A 188 -0.14 -4.80 13.42
N PHE A 189 1.02 -4.61 14.05
CA PHE A 189 1.95 -5.65 14.47
C PHE A 189 1.94 -5.78 16.00
N PRO A 190 1.15 -6.71 16.58
CA PRO A 190 0.99 -6.83 18.02
C PRO A 190 2.31 -7.07 18.77
N SER A 191 3.20 -7.90 18.20
CA SER A 191 4.50 -8.21 18.80
C SER A 191 5.46 -7.01 18.88
N ARG A 192 5.11 -5.89 18.23
CA ARG A 192 5.91 -4.66 18.19
C ARG A 192 5.11 -3.44 18.67
N GLU A 193 3.86 -3.63 19.09
CA GLU A 193 2.93 -2.57 19.48
C GLU A 193 2.93 -1.39 18.48
N ARG A 194 2.93 -1.72 17.18
CA ARG A 194 3.11 -0.72 16.11
C ARG A 194 2.09 -0.90 15.01
N VAL A 195 1.44 0.19 14.62
CA VAL A 195 0.74 0.29 13.35
C VAL A 195 1.70 0.78 12.27
N GLN A 196 1.71 0.11 11.13
CA GLN A 196 2.41 0.57 9.95
C GLN A 196 1.40 0.89 8.86
N LEU A 197 1.43 2.13 8.39
CA LEU A 197 0.70 2.64 7.24
C LEU A 197 1.72 2.92 6.12
N SER A 198 1.39 2.52 4.91
CA SER A 198 2.11 2.94 3.72
C SER A 198 1.17 3.58 2.72
N VAL A 199 1.63 4.67 2.12
CA VAL A 199 0.98 5.38 1.02
C VAL A 199 2.03 5.57 -0.06
N VAL A 200 1.77 5.06 -1.26
CA VAL A 200 2.65 5.14 -2.42
C VAL A 200 1.87 5.76 -3.56
N ASP A 201 2.33 6.88 -4.12
CA ASP A 201 1.81 7.42 -5.36
C ASP A 201 2.74 7.08 -6.53
N ASN A 202 2.19 7.00 -7.74
CA ASN A 202 2.97 6.89 -8.99
C ASN A 202 3.05 8.23 -9.74
N GLY A 203 2.92 9.34 -9.01
CA GLY A 203 2.91 10.68 -9.55
C GLY A 203 4.30 11.23 -9.88
N CYS A 204 4.43 12.56 -9.76
CA CYS A 204 5.66 13.28 -10.06
C CYS A 204 6.83 12.98 -9.11
N GLY A 205 6.55 12.39 -7.93
CA GLY A 205 7.51 12.15 -6.86
C GLY A 205 8.06 13.44 -6.23
N PHE A 206 8.77 13.31 -5.10
CA PHE A 206 9.27 14.46 -4.33
C PHE A 206 10.14 15.43 -5.16
N LEU A 207 11.04 14.89 -6.00
CA LEU A 207 11.88 15.72 -6.87
C LEU A 207 11.08 16.39 -7.99
N GLY A 208 10.04 15.73 -8.52
CA GLY A 208 9.14 16.33 -9.50
C GLY A 208 8.35 17.50 -8.90
N SER A 209 7.84 17.33 -7.67
CA SER A 209 7.17 18.40 -6.91
C SER A 209 8.08 19.61 -6.66
N LEU A 210 9.39 19.39 -6.53
CA LEU A 210 10.39 20.40 -6.23
C LEU A 210 11.05 21.02 -7.47
N ARG A 211 10.73 20.53 -8.68
CA ARG A 211 11.40 20.92 -9.94
C ARG A 211 11.30 22.42 -10.27
N ASN A 212 10.28 23.11 -9.75
CA ASN A 212 10.06 24.54 -9.94
C ASN A 212 10.38 25.38 -8.69
N HIS A 213 10.97 24.78 -7.65
CA HIS A 213 11.28 25.52 -6.42
C HIS A 213 12.46 26.47 -6.68
N PRO A 214 12.32 27.78 -6.40
CA PRO A 214 13.34 28.79 -6.76
C PRO A 214 14.69 28.58 -6.07
N GLU A 215 14.73 27.84 -4.95
CA GLU A 215 15.96 27.52 -4.23
C GLU A 215 16.58 26.16 -4.59
N LEU A 216 15.91 25.33 -5.41
CA LEU A 216 16.55 24.11 -5.91
C LEU A 216 17.52 24.49 -7.01
N LYS A 217 18.82 24.40 -6.70
CA LYS A 217 19.88 24.49 -7.70
C LYS A 217 19.72 23.33 -8.69
N ASN A 218 19.62 23.62 -9.97
CA ASN A 218 19.37 22.67 -11.08
C ASN A 218 20.44 21.58 -11.28
N ASP A 219 21.37 21.38 -10.34
CA ASP A 219 22.48 20.44 -10.49
C ASP A 219 22.46 19.37 -9.40
N SER A 220 21.80 18.24 -9.69
CA SER A 220 22.27 16.93 -9.19
C SER A 220 21.56 15.76 -9.90
N HIS A 221 22.25 15.24 -10.91
CA HIS A 221 22.23 13.87 -11.45
C HIS A 221 21.23 13.52 -12.58
N LEU A 222 21.81 13.45 -13.80
CA LEU A 222 21.45 12.53 -14.90
C LEU A 222 21.51 11.06 -14.45
#